data_AF-A0ABD8B4I4-F1
#
_entry.id   AF-A0ABD8B4I4-F1
#
_cell.length_a   1.000
_cell.length_b   1.000
_cell.length_c   1.000
_cell.angle_alpha   90.00
_cell.angle_beta   90.00
_cell.angle_gamma   90.00
#
_symmetry.space_group_name_H-M   'P 1'
#
loop_
_entity.id
_entity.type
_entity.pdbx_description
1 polymer ?
#
loop_
_entity_poly.entity_id
_entity_poly.type
_entity_poly.pdbx_seq_one_letter_code
_entity_poly.pdbx_strand_id
1 'polypeptide(L)' 'MADRSKGDKDPSDWMPPYAGYGCQYLTDWAADKTRWGLSIDPTEQATLTEGLSRCPDQPIHVTLAR' A
#
# COMPACT_ATOMS: atom_id res chain seq x y z
N MET A 1 15.40 22.85 -8.63
CA MET A 1 15.05 21.84 -7.63
C MET A 1 13.63 21.42 -7.90
N ALA A 2 13.39 20.15 -8.21
CA ALA A 2 12.03 19.63 -8.30
C ALA A 2 11.72 19.06 -6.92
N ASP A 3 10.97 19.80 -6.13
CA ASP A 3 10.32 19.31 -4.90
C ASP A 3 9.35 18.19 -5.28
N ARG A 4 9.91 17.00 -5.53
CA ARG A 4 9.17 15.74 -5.58
C ARG A 4 9.18 15.12 -4.19
N SER A 5 8.87 15.92 -3.17
CA SER A 5 8.30 15.40 -1.92
C SER A 5 6.83 15.02 -2.19
N LYS A 6 6.60 14.19 -3.20
CA LYS A 6 5.33 13.50 -3.38
C LYS A 6 5.53 12.27 -2.49
N GLY A 7 5.18 12.37 -1.22
CA GLY A 7 3.79 12.09 -0.89
C GLY A 7 3.50 10.60 -1.04
N ASP A 8 4.50 9.72 -0.95
CA ASP A 8 4.32 8.38 -0.40
C ASP A 8 3.83 8.59 1.04
N LYS A 9 2.52 8.83 1.19
CA LYS A 9 1.86 8.63 2.46
C LYS A 9 1.80 7.14 2.63
N ASP A 10 2.91 6.60 3.12
CA ASP A 10 3.02 5.19 3.42
C ASP A 10 1.84 4.82 4.32
N PRO A 11 1.25 3.64 4.16
CA PRO A 11 0.22 3.18 5.08
C PRO A 11 0.69 3.20 6.54
N SER A 12 2.00 3.17 6.75
CA SER A 12 2.66 3.37 8.06
C SER A 12 2.49 4.79 8.63
N ASP A 13 2.46 5.82 7.78
CA ASP A 13 2.33 7.23 8.17
C ASP A 13 0.86 7.64 8.36
N TRP A 14 -0.04 7.10 7.52
CA TRP A 14 -1.46 7.40 7.61
C TRP A 14 -2.34 6.22 7.17
N MET A 15 -3.19 5.76 8.10
CA MET A 15 -4.23 4.76 7.84
C MET A 15 -5.63 5.37 8.01
N PRO A 16 -6.59 5.04 7.11
CA PRO A 16 -7.98 5.41 7.29
C PRO A 16 -8.56 4.76 8.57
N PRO A 17 -9.36 5.48 9.37
CA PRO A 17 -10.02 4.91 10.55
C PRO A 17 -11.09 3.85 10.19
N TYR A 18 -11.54 3.83 8.93
CA TYR A 18 -12.49 2.85 8.41
C TYR A 18 -11.76 1.61 7.93
N ALA A 19 -11.95 0.48 8.62
CA ALA A 19 -11.33 -0.80 8.27
C ALA A 19 -11.59 -1.23 6.82
N GLY A 20 -12.82 -1.10 6.33
CA GLY A 20 -13.16 -1.46 4.94
C GLY A 20 -12.40 -0.63 3.90
N TYR A 21 -12.22 0.67 4.17
CA TYR A 21 -11.45 1.56 3.30
C TYR A 21 -9.94 1.36 3.46
N GLY A 22 -9.48 1.02 4.68
CA GLY A 22 -8.09 0.67 4.97
C GLY A 22 -7.64 -0.54 4.16
N CYS A 23 -8.46 -1.59 4.06
CA CYS A 23 -8.14 -2.77 3.27
C CYS A 23 -7.92 -2.46 1.78
N GLN A 24 -8.83 -1.66 1.21
CA GLN A 24 -8.73 -1.25 -0.18
C GLN A 24 -7.52 -0.34 -0.39
N TYR A 25 -7.24 0.57 0.54
CA TYR A 25 -6.07 1.44 0.50
C TYR A 25 -4.75 0.64 0.54
N LEU A 26 -4.59 -0.28 1.49
CA LEU A 26 -3.40 -1.12 1.62
C LEU A 26 -3.18 -1.98 0.37
N THR A 27 -4.27 -2.55 -0.16
CA THR A 27 -4.27 -3.34 -1.39
C THR A 27 -3.83 -2.51 -2.60
N ASP A 28 -4.42 -1.34 -2.79
CA ASP A 28 -4.13 -0.43 -3.91
C ASP A 28 -2.68 0.07 -3.85
N TRP A 29 -2.22 0.44 -2.66
CA TRP A 29 -0.84 0.85 -2.42
C TRP A 29 0.17 -0.26 -2.74
N ALA A 30 -0.08 -1.49 -2.28
CA ALA A 30 0.78 -2.64 -2.58
C ALA A 30 0.76 -2.98 -4.07
N ALA A 31 -0.41 -2.86 -4.71
CA ALA A 31 -0.57 -3.04 -6.14
C ALA A 31 0.22 -1.98 -6.92
N ASP A 32 0.18 -0.70 -6.52
CA ASP A 32 0.96 0.36 -7.14
C ASP A 32 2.47 0.11 -7.01
N LYS A 33 2.97 -0.13 -5.79
CA LYS A 33 4.41 -0.42 -5.58
C LYS A 33 4.86 -1.61 -6.44
N THR A 34 4.06 -2.69 -6.48
CA THR A 34 4.34 -3.86 -7.32
C THR A 34 4.27 -3.53 -8.80
N ARG A 35 3.26 -2.76 -9.22
CA ARG A 35 3.04 -2.31 -10.60
C ARG A 35 4.22 -1.52 -11.14
N TRP A 36 4.79 -0.64 -10.33
CA TRP A 36 5.94 0.19 -10.67
C TRP A 36 7.29 -0.48 -10.36
N GLY A 37 7.31 -1.66 -9.71
CA GLY A 37 8.53 -2.33 -9.29
C GLY A 37 9.34 -1.53 -8.27
N LEU A 38 8.66 -0.77 -7.41
CA LEU A 38 9.29 0.04 -6.36
C LEU A 38 9.68 -0.86 -5.17
N SER A 39 10.84 -0.60 -4.59
CA SER A 39 11.24 -1.24 -3.33
C SER A 39 10.31 -0.81 -2.20
N ILE A 40 9.91 -1.79 -1.38
CA ILE A 40 9.19 -1.60 -0.12
C ILE A 40 10.16 -1.82 1.03
N ASP A 41 10.10 -0.96 2.04
CA ASP A 41 10.85 -1.14 3.27
C ASP A 41 10.21 -2.23 4.14
N PRO A 42 11.01 -2.97 4.93
CA PRO A 42 10.50 -4.06 5.78
C PRO A 42 9.43 -3.58 6.79
N THR A 43 9.49 -2.32 7.24
CA THR A 43 8.49 -1.71 8.13
C THR A 43 7.14 -1.51 7.43
N GLU A 44 7.15 -1.07 6.17
CA GLU A 44 5.93 -0.92 5.37
C GLU A 44 5.34 -2.29 5.04
N GLN A 45 6.18 -3.27 4.70
CA GLN A 45 5.75 -4.64 4.45
C GLN A 45 5.07 -5.25 5.67
N ALA A 46 5.62 -5.05 6.88
CA ALA A 46 5.02 -5.51 8.12
C ALA A 46 3.64 -4.85 8.34
N THR A 47 3.56 -3.52 8.17
CA THR A 47 2.30 -2.76 8.31
C THR A 47 1.24 -3.22 7.32
N LEU A 48 1.62 -3.45 6.06
CA LEU A 48 0.75 -4.02 5.04
C LEU A 48 0.27 -5.41 5.44
N THR A 49 1.17 -6.29 5.86
CA THR A 49 0.82 -7.66 6.23
C THR A 49 -0.10 -7.69 7.45
N GLU A 50 0.17 -6.89 8.48
CA GLU A 50 -0.69 -6.77 9.67
C GLU A 50 -2.00 -6.02 9.42
N GLY A 51 -2.03 -5.10 8.46
CA GLY A 51 -3.24 -4.42 8.03
C GLY A 51 -4.14 -5.36 7.23
N LEU A 52 -3.56 -6.03 6.24
CA LEU A 52 -4.24 -7.00 5.37
C LEU A 52 -4.66 -8.27 6.12
N SER A 53 -3.96 -8.68 7.17
CA SER A 53 -4.39 -9.81 8.01
C SER A 53 -5.69 -9.54 8.76
N ARG A 54 -6.07 -8.27 8.94
CA ARG A 54 -7.35 -7.82 9.51
C ARG A 54 -8.43 -7.61 8.45
N CYS A 55 -8.08 -7.80 7.19
CA CYS A 55 -8.96 -7.63 6.04
C CYS A 55 -9.51 -8.98 5.57
N PRO A 56 -10.69 -8.99 4.91
CA PRO A 56 -11.15 -10.16 4.19
C PRO A 56 -10.13 -10.52 3.10
N ASP A 57 -9.82 -11.81 2.95
CA ASP A 57 -8.96 -12.34 1.89
C ASP A 57 -9.62 -12.05 0.55
N GLN A 58 -9.24 -10.92 -0.07
CA GLN A 58 -9.74 -10.49 -1.36
C GLN A 58 -8.62 -10.59 -2.40
N PRO A 59 -8.89 -11.20 -3.56
CA PRO A 59 -7.90 -11.27 -4.62
C PRO A 59 -7.61 -9.87 -5.16
N ILE A 60 -6.35 -9.46 -5.08
CA ILE A 60 -5.88 -8.18 -5.60
C ILE A 60 -5.46 -8.35 -7.06
N HIS A 61 -5.96 -7.51 -7.96
CA HIS A 61 -5.58 -7.57 -9.38
C HIS A 61 -4.52 -6.51 -9.67
N VAL A 62 -3.25 -6.94 -9.75
CA VAL A 62 -2.13 -6.05 -10.05
C VAL A 62 -1.79 -6.15 -11.54
N THR A 63 -1.88 -5.03 -12.27
CA THR A 63 -1.39 -4.93 -13.65
C THR A 63 -0.03 -4.25 -13.66
N LEU A 64 1.04 -4.99 -13.94
CA LEU A 64 2.40 -4.46 -14.01
C LEU A 64 2.54 -3.40 -15.12
N ALA A 65 3.17 -2.27 -14.81
CA ALA A 65 3.50 -1.25 -15.79
C ALA A 65 4.73 -1.76 -16.57
N ARG A 66 4.48 -2.28 -17.78
CA ARG A 66 5.52 -2.73 -18.70
C ARG A 66 6.32 -1.59 -19.30
#